data_AF-A0A3M6TRT9-F1
#
_entry.id   AF-A0A3M6TRT9-F1
#
_cell.length_a   1.000
_cell.length_b   1.000
_cell.length_c   1.000
_cell.angle_alpha   90.00
_cell.angle_beta   90.00
_cell.angle_gamma   90.00
#
_symmetry.space_group_name_H-M   'P 1'
#
loop_
_entity.id
_entity.type
_entity.pdbx_description
1 polymer ?
#
loop_
_entity_poly.entity_id
_entity_poly.type
_entity_poly.pdbx_seq_one_letter_code
_entity_poly.pdbx_strand_id
1 'polypeptide(L)'
;MLLFFSQSHCWDRVTQAVWRKYPNDLNPNVKTMDVLERHVDEQGQLHTTRLVGTEGFLPSWVCNMIGVDNLCYAYEHSVVDPVKKTMTMTSRNVTLSGWADVDETVTYTQDQEVNK
;
A
#
# COMPACT_ATOMS: atom_id res chain seq x y z
N MET A 1 4.55 -16.08 -0.81
CA MET A 1 3.21 -16.69 -0.72
C MET A 1 2.25 -15.81 -1.53
N LEU A 2 1.47 -16.37 -2.45
CA LEU A 2 0.48 -15.62 -3.23
C LEU A 2 -0.92 -15.91 -2.67
N LEU A 3 -1.67 -14.87 -2.36
CA LEU A 3 -3.05 -14.95 -1.90
C LEU A 3 -3.95 -14.32 -2.95
N PHE A 4 -5.05 -14.99 -3.28
CA PHE A 4 -6.05 -14.49 -4.22
C PHE A 4 -7.35 -14.21 -3.47
N PHE A 5 -7.88 -13.00 -3.64
CA PHE A 5 -9.15 -12.56 -3.08
C PHE A 5 -10.01 -11.97 -4.20
N SER A 6 -11.29 -12.32 -4.25
CA SER A 6 -12.26 -11.72 -5.17
C SER A 6 -13.08 -10.64 -4.47
N GLN A 7 -13.42 -9.58 -5.21
CA GLN A 7 -14.24 -8.45 -4.73
C GLN A 7 -15.42 -8.25 -5.68
N SER A 8 -16.61 -8.00 -5.15
CA SER A 8 -17.85 -7.82 -5.92
C SER A 8 -18.02 -6.40 -6.50
N HIS A 9 -16.99 -5.56 -6.42
CA HIS A 9 -17.00 -4.18 -6.89
C HIS A 9 -16.18 -4.03 -8.17
N CYS A 10 -16.60 -3.12 -9.05
CA CYS A 10 -15.83 -2.80 -10.25
C CYS A 10 -14.43 -2.30 -9.90
N TRP A 11 -13.47 -2.57 -10.79
CA TRP A 11 -12.07 -2.22 -10.59
C TRP A 11 -11.85 -0.73 -10.31
N ASP A 12 -12.60 0.14 -10.98
CA ASP A 12 -12.53 1.60 -10.79
C ASP A 12 -12.87 2.01 -9.34
N ARG A 13 -13.87 1.36 -8.73
CA ARG A 13 -14.28 1.61 -7.34
C ARG A 13 -13.25 1.06 -6.36
N VAL A 14 -12.71 -0.13 -6.62
CA VAL A 14 -11.66 -0.74 -5.79
C VAL A 14 -10.40 0.12 -5.80
N THR A 15 -9.92 0.53 -6.97
CA THR A 15 -8.73 1.38 -7.15
C THR A 15 -8.87 2.71 -6.41
N GLN A 16 -10.03 3.37 -6.54
CA GLN A 16 -10.33 4.60 -5.80
C GLN A 16 -10.39 4.40 -4.29
N ALA A 17 -10.92 3.26 -3.82
CA ALA A 17 -10.98 2.94 -2.40
C ALA A 17 -9.58 2.69 -1.82
N VAL A 18 -8.66 2.10 -2.58
CA VAL A 18 -7.27 1.87 -2.15
C VAL A 18 -6.55 3.18 -1.84
N TRP A 19 -6.70 4.22 -2.67
CA TRP A 19 -6.09 5.52 -2.40
C TRP A 19 -6.70 6.25 -1.21
N ARG A 20 -7.98 5.98 -0.92
CA ARG A 20 -8.73 6.57 0.21
C ARG A 20 -8.90 5.61 1.38
N LYS A 21 -8.08 4.55 1.44
CA LYS A 21 -8.22 3.48 2.42
C LYS A 21 -8.10 4.00 3.85
N TYR A 22 -7.37 5.09 4.07
CA TYR A 22 -7.14 5.65 5.40
C TYR A 22 -7.70 7.07 5.51
N PRO A 23 -8.24 7.44 6.69
CA PRO A 23 -8.27 6.67 7.94
C PRO A 23 -9.25 5.49 7.94
N ASN A 24 -8.97 4.43 8.71
CA ASN A 24 -9.78 3.21 8.78
C ASN A 24 -9.81 2.61 10.20
N ASP A 25 -11.00 2.46 10.78
CA ASP A 25 -11.19 1.93 12.13
C ASP A 25 -10.70 0.49 12.31
N LEU A 26 -10.67 -0.30 11.22
CA LEU A 26 -10.14 -1.67 11.23
C LEU A 26 -8.61 -1.72 11.25
N ASN A 27 -7.94 -0.63 10.91
CA ASN A 27 -6.50 -0.49 11.00
C ASN A 27 -6.13 0.93 11.48
N PRO A 28 -6.34 1.20 12.78
CA PRO A 28 -6.13 2.53 13.37
C PRO A 28 -4.65 2.88 13.57
N ASN A 29 -3.75 1.93 13.28
CA ASN A 29 -2.32 2.08 13.51
C ASN A 29 -1.63 2.90 12.42
N VAL A 30 -2.23 3.01 11.24
CA VAL A 30 -1.73 3.92 10.19
C VAL A 30 -2.06 5.35 10.58
N LYS A 31 -1.02 6.13 10.92
CA LYS A 31 -1.14 7.51 11.42
C LYS A 31 -0.94 8.55 10.34
N THR A 32 -0.04 8.29 9.39
CA THR A 32 0.26 9.21 8.29
C THR A 32 0.33 8.49 6.96
N MET A 33 -0.04 9.20 5.91
CA MET A 33 0.03 8.73 4.53
C MET A 33 0.25 9.92 3.62
N ASP A 34 1.49 10.11 3.20
CA ASP A 34 1.92 11.27 2.42
C ASP A 34 2.28 10.87 1.01
N VAL A 35 1.87 11.66 0.02
CA VAL A 35 2.27 11.46 -1.39
C VAL A 35 3.59 12.19 -1.61
N LEU A 36 4.66 11.43 -1.85
CA LEU A 36 5.98 12.00 -2.14
C LEU A 36 6.09 12.42 -3.59
N GLU A 37 5.55 11.60 -4.49
CA GLU A 37 5.59 11.85 -5.93
C GLU A 37 4.35 11.26 -6.60
N ARG A 38 3.84 11.95 -7.62
CA ARG A 38 2.80 11.44 -8.50
C ARG A 38 2.94 12.02 -9.88
N HIS A 39 3.01 11.17 -10.89
CA HIS A 39 3.10 11.58 -12.29
C HIS A 39 2.42 10.56 -13.21
N VAL A 40 2.11 10.98 -14.43
CA VAL A 40 1.64 10.10 -15.51
C VAL A 40 2.79 9.91 -16.47
N ASP A 41 3.11 8.67 -16.81
CA ASP A 41 4.18 8.36 -17.77
C ASP A 41 3.73 8.56 -19.23
N GLU A 42 4.66 8.35 -20.16
CA GLU A 42 4.40 8.48 -21.61
C GLU A 42 3.37 7.44 -22.11
N GLN A 43 3.20 6.33 -21.38
CA GLN A 43 2.26 5.25 -21.68
C GLN A 43 0.86 5.53 -21.10
N GLY A 44 0.69 6.63 -20.35
CA GLY A 44 -0.58 7.00 -19.71
C GLY A 44 -0.86 6.28 -18.40
N GLN A 45 0.15 5.63 -17.80
CA GLN A 45 0.02 4.97 -16.51
C GLN A 45 0.30 5.98 -15.38
N LEU A 46 -0.50 5.90 -14.32
CA LEU A 46 -0.35 6.77 -13.15
C LEU A 46 0.60 6.09 -12.15
N HIS A 47 1.73 6.75 -11.91
CA HIS A 47 2.69 6.38 -10.88
C HIS A 47 2.44 7.21 -9.64
N THR A 48 2.37 6.56 -8.49
CA THR A 48 2.29 7.24 -7.18
C THR A 48 3.25 6.59 -6.21
N THR A 49 4.07 7.42 -5.59
CA THR A 49 4.92 7.05 -4.47
C THR A 49 4.38 7.69 -3.19
N ARG A 50 4.19 6.87 -2.16
CA ARG A 50 3.69 7.28 -0.84
C ARG A 50 4.64 6.86 0.28
N LEU A 51 4.65 7.65 1.35
CA LEU A 51 5.25 7.30 2.63
C LEU A 51 4.12 7.03 3.63
N VAL A 52 4.15 5.87 4.27
CA VAL A 52 3.11 5.44 5.22
C VAL A 52 3.72 5.30 6.60
N GLY A 53 3.20 6.04 7.57
CA GLY A 53 3.61 5.96 8.97
C GLY A 53 2.64 5.11 9.80
N THR A 54 3.15 4.08 10.47
CA THR A 54 2.37 3.14 11.29
C THR A 54 2.96 3.04 12.69
N GLU A 55 2.11 3.11 13.71
CA GLU A 55 2.49 2.87 15.11
C GLU A 55 2.20 1.44 15.56
N GLY A 56 2.88 0.99 16.60
CA GLY A 56 2.57 -0.28 17.25
C GLY A 56 2.96 -1.52 16.44
N PHE A 57 3.91 -1.37 15.51
CA PHE A 57 4.48 -2.50 14.77
C PHE A 57 5.22 -3.47 15.71
N LEU A 58 5.88 -2.93 16.74
CA LEU A 58 6.51 -3.70 17.82
C LEU A 58 5.89 -3.34 19.18
N PRO A 59 5.84 -4.28 20.13
CA PRO A 59 5.51 -3.96 21.51
C PRO A 59 6.47 -2.90 22.07
N SER A 60 5.97 -1.94 22.85
CA SER A 60 6.77 -0.81 23.34
C SER A 60 8.01 -1.21 24.14
N TRP A 61 7.97 -2.34 24.85
CA TRP A 61 9.14 -2.87 25.57
C TRP A 61 10.26 -3.30 24.62
N VAL A 62 9.91 -3.82 23.42
CA VAL A 62 10.89 -4.15 22.37
C VAL A 62 11.50 -2.87 21.83
N CYS A 63 10.67 -1.87 21.49
CA CYS A 63 11.15 -0.58 20.99
C CYS A 63 12.16 0.06 21.93
N ASN A 64 11.85 0.05 23.24
CA ASN A 64 12.73 0.59 24.28
C ASN A 64 14.06 -0.19 24.39
N MET A 65 14.04 -1.52 24.23
CA MET A 65 15.25 -2.34 24.29
C MET A 65 16.19 -2.08 23.11
N ILE A 66 15.66 -1.88 21.89
CA ILE A 66 16.45 -1.69 20.68
C ILE A 66 16.65 -0.21 20.31
N GLY A 67 16.09 0.72 21.09
CA GLY A 67 16.27 2.15 20.91
C GLY A 67 15.63 2.72 19.64
N VAL A 68 14.51 2.15 19.20
CA VAL A 68 13.77 2.63 18.02
C VAL A 68 12.49 3.35 18.42
N ASP A 69 12.06 4.28 17.59
CA ASP A 69 10.78 4.95 17.77
C ASP A 69 9.60 3.99 17.52
N ASN A 70 8.46 4.26 18.15
CA ASN A 70 7.23 3.50 17.96
C ASN A 70 6.59 3.75 16.59
N LEU A 71 6.88 4.90 15.97
CA LEU A 71 6.43 5.22 14.62
C LEU A 71 7.39 4.64 13.57
N CYS A 72 6.89 3.67 12.81
CA CYS A 72 7.62 3.02 11.73
C CYS A 72 7.12 3.51 10.37
N TYR A 73 8.02 3.62 9.40
CA TYR A 73 7.70 4.06 8.05
C TYR A 73 7.83 2.93 7.04
N ALA A 74 6.92 2.91 6.07
CA ALA A 74 6.99 2.09 4.87
C ALA A 74 6.90 2.97 3.62
N TYR A 75 7.71 2.63 2.64
CA TYR A 75 7.66 3.17 1.29
C TYR A 75 6.67 2.34 0.47
N GLU A 76 5.76 3.00 -0.22
CA GLU A 76 4.81 2.35 -1.11
C GLU A 76 4.88 3.00 -2.50
N HIS A 77 4.97 2.17 -3.53
CA HIS A 77 4.91 2.60 -4.92
C HIS A 77 3.77 1.88 -5.63
N SER A 78 2.99 2.63 -6.41
CA SER A 78 1.84 2.09 -7.13
C SER A 78 1.83 2.57 -8.57
N VAL A 79 1.48 1.64 -9.46
CA VAL A 79 1.32 1.88 -10.90
C VAL A 79 -0.09 1.49 -11.28
N VAL A 80 -0.82 2.41 -11.89
CA VAL A 80 -2.19 2.20 -12.36
C VAL A 80 -2.24 2.34 -13.87
N ASP A 81 -2.64 1.26 -14.54
CA ASP A 81 -2.90 1.22 -15.98
C ASP A 81 -4.42 1.27 -16.19
N PRO A 82 -4.99 2.40 -16.64
CA PRO A 82 -6.43 2.53 -16.85
C PRO A 82 -6.93 1.77 -18.08
N VAL A 83 -6.05 1.44 -19.04
CA VAL A 83 -6.42 0.71 -20.26
C VAL A 83 -6.55 -0.77 -19.96
N LYS A 84 -5.55 -1.33 -19.26
CA LYS A 84 -5.57 -2.74 -18.81
C LYS A 84 -6.44 -2.95 -17.57
N LYS A 85 -6.82 -1.86 -16.89
CA LYS A 85 -7.52 -1.88 -15.61
C LYS A 85 -6.79 -2.76 -14.59
N THR A 86 -5.53 -2.42 -14.42
CA THR A 86 -4.64 -3.07 -13.46
C THR A 86 -4.00 -2.04 -12.56
N MET A 87 -3.97 -2.32 -11.26
CA MET A 87 -3.22 -1.54 -10.28
C MET A 87 -2.24 -2.48 -9.59
N THR A 88 -0.95 -2.18 -9.64
CA THR A 88 0.08 -2.91 -8.90
C THR A 88 0.66 -1.99 -7.84
N MET A 89 0.76 -2.49 -6.62
CA MET A 89 1.35 -1.80 -5.48
C MET A 89 2.48 -2.63 -4.90
N THR A 90 3.60 -1.98 -4.63
CA THR A 90 4.73 -2.57 -3.91
C THR A 90 4.98 -1.75 -2.65
N SER A 91 5.10 -2.44 -1.52
CA SER A 91 5.35 -1.82 -0.22
C SER A 91 6.57 -2.45 0.42
N ARG A 92 7.46 -1.61 0.95
CA ARG A 92 8.66 -2.02 1.69
C ARG A 92 8.82 -1.18 2.95
N ASN A 93 9.18 -1.81 4.07
CA ASN A 93 9.51 -1.06 5.28
C ASN A 93 10.83 -0.28 5.11
N VAL A 94 10.84 0.97 5.57
CA VAL A 94 12.03 1.83 5.62
C VAL A 94 12.66 1.71 7.01
N THR A 95 11.85 1.94 8.05
CA THR A 95 12.27 1.71 9.44
C THR A 95 12.41 0.20 9.68
N LEU A 96 13.36 -0.18 10.54
CA LEU A 96 13.67 -1.57 10.91
C LEU A 96 14.22 -2.46 9.78
N SER A 97 14.50 -1.93 8.59
CA SER A 97 15.11 -2.68 7.47
C SER A 97 16.44 -3.35 7.84
N GLY A 98 17.23 -2.73 8.73
CA GLY A 98 18.46 -3.34 9.27
C GLY A 98 18.23 -4.60 10.13
N TRP A 99 16.99 -4.86 10.57
CA TRP A 99 16.61 -6.04 11.36
C TRP A 99 15.81 -7.04 10.54
N ALA A 100 14.84 -6.56 9.75
CA ALA A 100 14.01 -7.38 8.88
C ALA A 100 13.46 -6.53 7.73
N ASP A 101 13.53 -7.10 6.53
CA ASP A 101 12.90 -6.54 5.33
C ASP A 101 11.60 -7.29 5.04
N VAL A 102 10.55 -6.51 4.80
CA VAL A 102 9.21 -6.98 4.43
C VAL A 102 8.86 -6.34 3.10
N ASP A 103 8.75 -7.20 2.09
CA ASP A 103 8.29 -6.82 0.75
C ASP A 103 6.90 -7.39 0.49
N GLU A 104 5.95 -6.49 0.25
CA GLU A 104 4.60 -6.84 -0.16
C GLU A 104 4.34 -6.36 -1.59
N THR A 105 3.73 -7.20 -2.41
CA THR A 105 3.23 -6.82 -3.73
C THR A 105 1.77 -7.22 -3.85
N VAL A 106 0.91 -6.25 -4.14
CA VAL A 106 -0.52 -6.45 -4.33
C VAL A 106 -0.90 -6.00 -5.73
N THR A 107 -1.56 -6.88 -6.48
CA THR A 107 -2.06 -6.56 -7.83
C THR A 107 -3.58 -6.70 -7.85
N TYR A 108 -4.25 -5.62 -8.24
CA TYR A 108 -5.69 -5.57 -8.50
C TYR A 108 -5.93 -5.60 -10.00
N THR A 109 -6.63 -6.62 -10.50
CA THR A 109 -7.00 -6.77 -11.91
C THR A 109 -8.51 -6.88 -12.06
N GLN A 110 -9.10 -6.29 -13.09
CA GLN A 110 -10.50 -6.55 -13.40
C GLN A 110 -10.69 -8.03 -13.81
N ASP A 111 -11.64 -8.70 -13.18
CA ASP A 111 -12.06 -10.04 -13.57
C ASP A 111 -12.86 -10.00 -14.88
N GLN A 112 -12.60 -10.95 -15.78
CA GLN A 112 -13.20 -11.00 -17.12
C GLN A 112 -14.70 -11.32 -17.07
N GLU A 113 -15.20 -11.89 -15.97
CA GLU A 113 -16.61 -12.31 -15.86
C GLU A 113 -17.60 -11.16 -15.59
N VAL A 114 -17.15 -9.96 -15.21
CA VAL A 114 -18.03 -8.81 -14.87
C VAL A 114 -18.35 -7.90 -16.07
N ASN A 115 -18.36 -8.47 -17.28
CA ASN A 115 -18.83 -7.80 -18.51
C ASN A 115 -20.11 -8.46 -19.08
N LYS A 116 -21.07 -8.78 -18.20
CA LYS A 116 -22.44 -9.13 -18.59
C LYS A 116 -23.42 -8.10 -18.07
#